data_AF-A0A921BES0-F1
#
_entry.id   AF-A0A921BES0-F1
#
_cell.length_a   1.000
_cell.length_b   1.000
_cell.length_c   1.000
_cell.angle_alpha   90.00
_cell.angle_beta   90.00
_cell.angle_gamma   90.00
#
_symmetry.space_group_name_H-M   'P 1'
#
loop_
_entity.id
_entity.type
_entity.pdbx_description
1 polymer ?
#
loop_
_entity_poly.entity_id
_entity_poly.type
_entity_poly.pdbx_seq_one_letter_code
_entity_poly.pdbx_strand_id
1 'polypeptide(L)'
;MLDDRGSTLTIPTRPLTAHEDPEADGPARVLSGKLANLTTTLATGLSLYALYWVVGIIQPQIYRVSFLLLRVVLTFLVFPAHARWRSRVIWLDWVLIASTLAALVWPIIDFDQFVYRAATPLTIDLVLGALTTIVVLEATRRTVGPILPVTAICFLLYGKLRTIA
;
A
#
# COMPACT_ATOMS: atom_id res chain seq x y z
N MET A 1 41.45 -45.11 -34.29
CA MET A 1 41.02 -43.81 -34.84
C MET A 1 39.70 -43.46 -34.17
N LEU A 2 39.78 -42.76 -33.04
CA LEU A 2 38.63 -42.32 -32.24
C LEU A 2 38.20 -40.96 -32.80
N ASP A 3 36.96 -40.86 -33.28
CA ASP A 3 36.35 -39.60 -33.74
C ASP A 3 35.76 -38.90 -32.50
N ASP A 4 36.59 -38.08 -31.86
CA ASP A 4 36.27 -37.24 -30.71
C ASP A 4 35.45 -36.02 -31.18
N ARG A 5 34.26 -36.27 -31.75
CA ARG A 5 33.31 -35.20 -32.07
C ARG A 5 32.54 -34.82 -30.83
N GLY A 6 33.25 -34.14 -29.93
CA GLY A 6 32.66 -33.28 -28.94
C GLY A 6 31.79 -32.25 -29.64
N SER A 7 30.48 -32.53 -29.68
CA SER A 7 29.46 -31.56 -29.98
C SER A 7 29.71 -30.35 -29.08
N THR A 8 30.16 -29.25 -29.68
CA THR A 8 30.32 -27.97 -29.01
C THR A 8 28.90 -27.46 -28.72
N LEU A 9 28.28 -28.01 -27.68
CA LEU A 9 27.17 -27.40 -27.00
C LEU A 9 27.75 -26.12 -26.41
N THR A 10 27.69 -25.04 -27.18
CA THR A 10 27.92 -23.69 -26.71
C THR A 10 26.79 -23.39 -25.73
N ILE A 11 26.85 -23.96 -24.53
CA ILE A 11 25.98 -23.58 -23.45
C ILE A 11 26.34 -22.12 -23.18
N PRO A 12 25.42 -21.17 -23.41
CA PRO A 12 25.70 -19.80 -23.05
C PRO A 12 25.99 -19.80 -21.55
N THR A 13 27.25 -19.56 -21.19
CA THR A 13 27.70 -19.38 -19.81
C THR A 13 27.22 -18.01 -19.36
N ARG A 14 25.89 -17.85 -19.26
CA ARG A 14 25.31 -16.76 -18.49
C ARG A 14 25.89 -16.96 -17.07
N PRO A 15 26.64 -15.99 -16.53
CA PRO A 15 27.16 -16.14 -15.18
C PRO A 15 25.96 -16.40 -14.28
N LEU A 16 25.96 -17.54 -13.61
CA LEU A 16 25.03 -17.84 -12.52
C LEU A 16 25.46 -16.96 -11.34
N THR A 17 25.19 -15.65 -11.44
CA THR A 17 25.23 -14.77 -10.28
C THR A 17 24.13 -15.25 -9.34
N ALA A 18 24.55 -15.82 -8.22
CA ALA A 18 23.66 -16.19 -7.13
C ALA A 18 22.80 -14.96 -6.77
N HIS A 19 21.49 -15.10 -6.95
CA HIS A 19 20.44 -14.15 -6.58
C HIS A 19 20.27 -12.92 -7.50
N GLU A 20 20.06 -13.09 -8.82
CA GLU A 20 19.10 -12.21 -9.51
C GLU A 20 17.69 -12.59 -9.01
N ASP A 21 17.36 -12.25 -7.76
CA ASP A 21 16.01 -12.41 -7.26
C ASP A 21 15.15 -11.38 -8.02
N PRO A 22 14.24 -11.79 -8.92
CA PRO A 22 13.38 -10.84 -9.65
C PRO A 22 12.50 -10.03 -8.68
N GLU A 23 12.39 -10.50 -7.44
CA GLU A 23 11.76 -9.85 -6.30
C GLU A 23 12.48 -8.58 -5.81
N ALA A 24 13.81 -8.49 -5.99
CA ALA A 24 14.62 -7.36 -5.50
C ALA A 24 14.37 -6.08 -6.30
N ASP A 25 13.94 -6.21 -7.57
CA ASP A 25 13.55 -5.09 -8.43
C ASP A 25 12.02 -4.87 -8.35
N GLY A 26 11.51 -4.76 -7.12
CA GLY A 26 10.11 -4.45 -6.88
C GLY A 26 9.70 -3.10 -7.50
N PRO A 27 8.40 -2.84 -7.76
CA PRO A 27 7.91 -1.61 -8.37
C PRO A 27 8.14 -0.33 -7.53
N ALA A 28 8.85 -0.44 -6.40
CA ALA A 28 9.17 0.64 -5.49
C ALA A 28 10.10 1.68 -6.15
N ARG A 29 9.91 2.95 -5.79
CA ARG A 29 10.74 4.06 -6.27
C ARG A 29 12.09 4.02 -5.57
N VAL A 30 13.19 4.13 -6.32
CA VAL A 30 14.49 4.48 -5.76
C VAL A 30 14.46 5.96 -5.40
N LEU A 31 14.18 6.25 -4.13
CA LEU A 31 14.18 7.62 -3.60
C LEU A 31 15.63 8.03 -3.31
N SER A 32 16.04 9.20 -3.80
CA SER A 32 17.34 9.80 -3.48
C SER A 32 17.16 11.16 -2.79
N GLY A 33 18.00 11.46 -1.79
CA GLY A 33 18.01 12.73 -1.06
C GLY A 33 17.04 12.81 0.14
N LYS A 34 16.49 14.01 0.39
CA LYS A 34 15.70 14.31 1.60
C LYS A 34 14.42 13.47 1.74
N LEU A 35 13.77 13.12 0.62
CA LEU A 35 12.58 12.28 0.61
C LEU A 35 12.86 10.83 1.01
N ALA A 36 14.06 10.32 0.69
CA ALA A 36 14.49 8.98 1.12
C ALA A 36 14.61 8.94 2.64
N ASN A 37 15.27 9.94 3.24
CA ASN A 37 15.39 10.03 4.70
C ASN A 37 14.02 10.13 5.38
N LEU A 38 13.11 10.97 4.86
CA LEU A 38 11.74 11.07 5.40
C LEU A 38 11.01 9.72 5.38
N THR A 39 11.09 9.02 4.24
CA THR A 39 10.43 7.72 4.05
C THR A 39 11.01 6.67 4.98
N THR A 40 12.34 6.61 5.13
CA THR A 40 13.02 5.71 6.06
C THR A 40 12.63 6.00 7.50
N THR A 41 12.60 7.28 7.91
CA THR A 41 12.17 7.66 9.28
C THR A 41 10.73 7.22 9.55
N LEU A 42 9.82 7.45 8.59
CA LEU A 42 8.42 7.03 8.73
C LEU A 42 8.27 5.50 8.75
N ALA A 43 9.04 4.78 7.95
CA ALA A 43 9.02 3.30 7.91
C ALA A 43 9.55 2.69 9.20
N THR A 44 10.66 3.22 9.72
CA THR A 44 11.19 2.82 11.03
C THR A 44 10.18 3.14 12.14
N GLY A 45 9.58 4.33 12.12
CA GLY A 45 8.53 4.72 13.08
C GLY A 45 7.32 3.79 13.04
N LEU A 46 6.84 3.43 11.84
CA LEU A 46 5.74 2.48 11.66
C LEU A 46 6.10 1.08 12.19
N SER A 47 7.32 0.61 11.96
CA SER A 47 7.80 -0.69 12.47
C SER A 47 7.83 -0.72 14.00
N LEU A 48 8.37 0.32 14.63
CA LEU A 48 8.39 0.44 16.09
C LEU A 48 6.97 0.57 16.66
N TYR A 49 6.10 1.33 16.00
CA TYR A 49 4.69 1.48 16.36
C TYR A 49 3.94 0.14 16.35
N ALA A 50 4.16 -0.68 15.32
CA ALA A 50 3.56 -2.01 15.22
C ALA A 50 4.03 -2.94 16.35
N LEU A 51 5.33 -2.93 16.66
CA LEU A 51 5.91 -3.71 17.75
C LEU A 51 5.38 -3.27 19.12
N TYR A 52 5.27 -1.96 19.36
CA TYR A 52 4.71 -1.40 20.59
C TYR A 52 3.28 -1.91 20.83
N TRP A 53 2.47 -1.97 19.78
CA TRP A 53 1.08 -2.44 19.87
C TRP A 53 0.92 -3.92 20.17
N VAL A 54 1.92 -4.76 19.89
CA VAL A 54 1.89 -6.18 20.30
C VAL A 54 1.96 -6.32 21.81
N VAL A 55 2.61 -5.38 22.51
CA VAL A 55 2.82 -5.43 23.96
C VAL A 55 1.65 -4.79 24.72
N GLY A 56 1.00 -3.77 24.15
CA GLY A 56 -0.12 -3.06 24.78
C GLY A 56 -1.49 -3.62 24.41
N ILE A 57 -2.25 -4.14 25.39
CA ILE A 57 -3.65 -4.52 25.19
C ILE A 57 -4.52 -3.25 25.25
N ILE A 58 -4.73 -2.62 24.10
CA ILE A 58 -5.63 -1.46 23.93
C ILE A 58 -6.69 -1.81 22.86
N GLN A 59 -7.76 -1.02 22.78
CA GLN A 59 -8.84 -1.14 21.81
C GLN A 59 -8.30 -1.23 20.35
N PRO A 60 -8.52 -2.36 19.63
CA PRO A 60 -7.88 -2.60 18.32
C PRO A 60 -8.27 -1.61 17.21
N GLN A 61 -9.39 -0.92 17.36
CA GLN A 61 -9.94 -0.05 16.33
C GLN A 61 -9.02 1.16 16.08
N ILE A 62 -8.50 1.79 17.15
CA ILE A 62 -7.63 2.97 17.01
C ILE A 62 -6.31 2.60 16.34
N TYR A 63 -5.75 1.42 16.66
CA TYR A 63 -4.55 0.88 16.02
C TYR A 63 -4.75 0.69 14.52
N ARG A 64 -5.86 0.05 14.11
CA ARG A 64 -6.12 -0.24 12.70
C ARG A 64 -6.19 1.04 11.87
N VAL A 65 -6.86 2.08 12.39
CA VAL A 65 -7.04 3.36 11.69
C VAL A 65 -5.71 4.12 11.57
N SER A 66 -4.96 4.26 12.66
CA SER A 66 -3.66 4.94 12.66
C SER A 66 -2.60 4.19 11.84
N PHE A 67 -2.57 2.86 11.94
CA PHE A 67 -1.67 2.01 11.19
C PHE A 67 -1.96 2.06 9.69
N LEU A 68 -3.24 2.06 9.30
CA LEU A 68 -3.66 2.25 7.92
C LEU A 68 -3.25 3.62 7.38
N LEU A 69 -3.46 4.70 8.16
CA LEU A 69 -3.06 6.05 7.78
C LEU A 69 -1.57 6.12 7.45
N LEU A 70 -0.72 5.62 8.35
CA LEU A 70 0.72 5.58 8.12
C LEU A 70 1.06 4.73 6.89
N ARG A 71 0.51 3.52 6.77
CA ARG A 71 0.77 2.63 5.63
C ARG A 71 0.40 3.24 4.28
N VAL A 72 -0.76 3.89 4.18
CA VAL A 72 -1.24 4.49 2.93
C VAL A 72 -0.39 5.70 2.56
N VAL A 73 -0.03 6.55 3.53
CA VAL A 73 0.90 7.67 3.30
C VAL A 73 2.25 7.15 2.80
N LEU A 74 2.85 6.16 3.48
CA LEU A 74 4.09 5.54 3.02
C LEU A 74 3.96 4.95 1.62
N THR A 75 2.82 4.32 1.31
CA THR A 75 2.58 3.72 -0.01
C THR A 75 2.68 4.76 -1.12
N PHE A 76 2.08 5.95 -0.94
CA PHE A 76 2.17 7.00 -1.96
C PHE A 76 3.54 7.67 -2.05
N LEU A 77 4.33 7.66 -0.98
CA LEU A 77 5.72 8.12 -1.01
C LEU A 77 6.64 7.13 -1.77
N VAL A 78 6.50 5.84 -1.48
CA VAL A 78 7.38 4.77 -1.97
C VAL A 78 6.98 4.29 -3.36
N PHE A 79 5.69 4.12 -3.65
CA PHE A 79 5.22 3.53 -4.90
C PHE A 79 4.72 4.61 -5.87
N PRO A 80 5.40 4.79 -7.02
CA PRO A 80 5.01 5.79 -8.01
C PRO A 80 3.68 5.39 -8.67
N ALA A 81 2.82 6.37 -8.96
CA ALA A 81 1.54 6.14 -9.62
C ALA A 81 1.64 5.48 -11.01
N HIS A 82 2.79 5.63 -11.68
CA HIS A 82 3.03 5.07 -13.01
C HIS A 82 4.51 4.82 -13.29
N ALA A 83 4.83 3.71 -13.96
CA ALA A 83 6.20 3.27 -14.26
C ALA A 83 7.04 4.31 -15.05
N ARG A 84 6.37 5.16 -15.84
CA ARG A 84 6.99 6.26 -16.61
C ARG A 84 7.39 7.47 -15.76
N TRP A 85 6.88 7.58 -14.53
CA TRP A 85 7.02 8.77 -13.66
C TRP A 85 7.82 8.45 -12.39
N ARG A 86 8.77 7.52 -12.49
CA ARG A 86 9.63 7.08 -11.37
C ARG A 86 10.47 8.22 -10.78
N SER A 87 10.78 9.27 -11.55
CA SER A 87 11.75 10.31 -11.14
C SER A 87 11.21 11.38 -10.18
N ARG A 88 9.89 11.59 -10.07
CA ARG A 88 9.31 12.63 -9.18
C ARG A 88 7.97 12.23 -8.57
N VAL A 89 7.69 12.79 -7.39
CA VAL A 89 6.37 12.76 -6.75
C VAL A 89 5.44 13.65 -7.55
N ILE A 90 4.34 13.11 -8.05
CA ILE A 90 3.38 13.86 -8.87
C ILE A 90 2.47 14.64 -7.92
N TRP A 91 1.92 15.78 -8.37
CA TRP A 91 0.91 16.52 -7.60
C TRP A 91 -0.26 15.63 -7.11
N LEU A 92 -0.58 14.57 -7.88
CA LEU A 92 -1.63 13.62 -7.58
C LEU A 92 -1.30 12.77 -6.34
N ASP A 93 -0.02 12.46 -6.10
CA ASP A 93 0.42 11.76 -4.89
C ASP A 93 0.15 12.63 -3.65
N TRP A 94 0.40 13.94 -3.75
CA TRP A 94 0.09 14.90 -2.68
C TRP A 94 -1.39 15.04 -2.41
N VAL A 95 -2.22 15.07 -3.46
CA VAL A 95 -3.68 15.09 -3.30
C VAL A 95 -4.16 13.83 -2.58
N LEU A 96 -3.66 12.65 -2.96
CA LEU A 96 -4.04 11.39 -2.31
C LEU A 96 -3.56 11.31 -0.85
N ILE A 97 -2.35 11.82 -0.55
CA ILE A 97 -1.86 11.94 0.82
C ILE A 97 -2.78 12.87 1.63
N ALA A 98 -3.15 14.03 1.08
CA ALA A 98 -4.05 14.97 1.74
C ALA A 98 -5.45 14.36 1.96
N SER A 99 -6.00 13.65 0.98
CA SER A 99 -7.27 12.92 1.11
C SER A 99 -7.19 11.83 2.17
N THR A 100 -6.07 11.11 2.26
CA THR A 100 -5.83 10.08 3.29
C THR A 100 -5.84 10.70 4.69
N LEU A 101 -5.12 11.81 4.86
CA LEU A 101 -5.07 12.54 6.12
C LEU A 101 -6.47 13.04 6.51
N ALA A 102 -7.19 13.69 5.58
CA ALA A 102 -8.53 14.18 5.83
C ALA A 102 -9.50 13.05 6.25
N ALA A 103 -9.43 11.89 5.59
CA ALA A 103 -10.34 10.78 5.85
C ALA A 103 -10.06 10.02 7.14
N LEU A 104 -8.79 9.81 7.48
CA LEU A 104 -8.40 8.94 8.60
C LEU A 104 -8.05 9.69 9.88
N VAL A 105 -7.76 11.00 9.83
CA VAL A 105 -7.55 11.81 11.04
C VAL A 105 -8.86 12.08 11.77
N TRP A 106 -9.96 12.29 11.04
CA TRP A 106 -11.28 12.52 11.62
C TRP A 106 -11.71 11.45 12.66
N PRO A 107 -11.71 10.14 12.33
CA PRO A 107 -12.06 9.09 13.30
C PRO A 107 -11.02 8.89 14.40
N ILE A 108 -9.80 9.43 14.28
CA ILE A 108 -8.78 9.40 15.36
C ILE A 108 -9.07 10.47 16.41
N ILE A 109 -9.50 11.67 15.98
CA ILE A 109 -9.80 12.78 16.89
C ILE A 109 -11.08 12.51 17.68
N ASP A 110 -12.14 12.04 17.01
CA ASP A 110 -13.45 11.83 17.62
C ASP A 110 -13.75 10.34 17.89
N PHE A 111 -12.71 9.58 18.24
CA PHE A 111 -12.73 8.12 18.27
C PHE A 111 -13.84 7.52 19.15
N ASP A 112 -14.02 8.05 20.37
CA ASP A 112 -15.01 7.52 21.31
C ASP A 112 -16.42 7.61 20.71
N GLN A 113 -16.76 8.80 20.21
CA GLN A 113 -18.05 9.06 19.60
C GLN A 113 -18.24 8.31 18.27
N PHE A 114 -17.18 8.15 17.48
CA PHE A 114 -17.18 7.35 16.26
C PHE A 114 -17.53 5.88 16.54
N VAL A 115 -16.97 5.30 17.62
CA VAL A 115 -17.26 3.91 18.02
C VAL A 115 -18.71 3.77 18.50
N TYR A 116 -19.21 4.71 19.31
CA TYR A 116 -20.60 4.67 19.78
C TYR A 116 -21.62 4.88 18.66
N ARG A 117 -21.29 5.68 17.64
CA ARG A 117 -22.14 5.93 16.47
C ARG A 117 -22.03 4.86 15.39
N ALA A 118 -21.32 3.75 15.63
CA ALA A 118 -21.20 2.66 14.65
C ALA A 118 -22.58 2.09 14.20
N ALA A 119 -23.60 2.16 15.06
CA ALA A 119 -24.97 1.73 14.73
C ALA A 119 -25.80 2.82 14.01
N THR A 120 -25.44 4.10 14.12
CA THR A 120 -26.11 5.25 13.49
C THR A 120 -25.07 6.21 12.91
N PRO A 121 -24.35 5.78 11.85
CA PRO A 121 -23.23 6.55 11.30
C PRO A 121 -23.72 7.87 10.71
N LEU A 122 -22.94 8.94 10.93
CA LEU A 122 -23.23 10.23 10.32
C LEU A 122 -22.94 10.18 8.82
N THR A 123 -23.55 11.11 8.07
CA THR A 123 -23.27 11.24 6.62
C THR A 123 -21.78 11.49 6.36
N ILE A 124 -21.11 12.25 7.25
CA ILE A 124 -19.67 12.50 7.15
C ILE A 124 -18.85 11.20 7.30
N ASP A 125 -19.23 10.32 8.22
CA ASP A 125 -18.53 9.06 8.45
C ASP A 125 -18.63 8.14 7.22
N LEU A 126 -19.80 8.14 6.56
CA LEU A 126 -20.03 7.41 5.32
C LEU A 126 -19.20 7.99 4.16
N VAL A 127 -19.13 9.30 4.02
CA VAL A 127 -18.36 9.98 2.97
C VAL A 127 -16.86 9.72 3.16
N LEU A 128 -16.34 9.87 4.39
CA LEU A 128 -14.92 9.62 4.69
C LEU A 128 -14.57 8.13 4.56
N GLY A 129 -15.49 7.22 4.91
CA GLY A 129 -15.32 5.78 4.67
C GLY A 129 -15.27 5.41 3.18
N ALA A 130 -16.15 6.00 2.37
CA ALA A 130 -16.11 5.82 0.91
C ALA A 130 -14.83 6.40 0.30
N LEU A 131 -14.42 7.59 0.73
CA LEU A 131 -13.16 8.21 0.32
C LEU A 131 -11.96 7.33 0.69
N THR A 132 -11.92 6.83 1.92
CA THR A 132 -10.88 5.90 2.39
C THR A 132 -10.85 4.64 1.51
N THR A 133 -12.01 4.09 1.15
CA THR A 133 -12.10 2.92 0.28
C THR A 133 -11.45 3.18 -1.08
N ILE A 134 -11.76 4.31 -1.73
CA ILE A 134 -11.18 4.69 -3.02
C ILE A 134 -9.67 4.85 -2.91
N VAL A 135 -9.20 5.54 -1.86
CA VAL A 135 -7.77 5.76 -1.61
C VAL A 135 -7.03 4.42 -1.39
N VAL A 136 -7.62 3.50 -0.63
CA VAL A 136 -7.03 2.18 -0.38
C VAL A 136 -6.99 1.33 -1.64
N LEU A 137 -8.04 1.36 -2.46
CA LEU A 137 -8.06 0.67 -3.77
C LEU A 137 -6.95 1.19 -4.68
N GLU A 138 -6.75 2.51 -4.72
CA GLU A 138 -5.65 3.12 -5.48
C GLU A 138 -4.27 2.75 -4.90
N ALA A 139 -4.14 2.72 -3.57
CA ALA A 139 -2.91 2.26 -2.91
C ALA A 139 -2.61 0.79 -3.24
N THR A 140 -3.61 -0.09 -3.25
CA THR A 140 -3.44 -1.51 -3.64
C THR A 140 -3.12 -1.68 -5.12
N ARG A 141 -3.72 -0.86 -5.98
CA ARG A 141 -3.40 -0.83 -7.43
C ARG A 141 -1.91 -0.56 -7.66
N ARG A 142 -1.32 0.31 -6.84
CA ARG A 142 0.10 0.69 -6.94
C ARG A 142 1.07 -0.34 -6.39
N THR A 143 0.67 -1.14 -5.40
CA THR A 143 1.56 -2.11 -4.73
C THR A 143 1.48 -3.51 -5.33
N VAL A 144 0.28 -4.01 -5.58
CA VAL A 144 0.06 -5.41 -6.02
C VAL A 144 -0.44 -5.50 -7.47
N GLY A 145 -0.85 -4.37 -8.06
CA GLY A 145 -1.40 -4.31 -9.42
C GLY A 145 -2.94 -4.31 -9.44
N PRO A 146 -3.55 -4.26 -10.64
CA PRO A 146 -4.97 -3.98 -10.80
C PRO A 146 -5.90 -5.14 -10.44
N ILE A 147 -5.37 -6.36 -10.32
CA ILE A 147 -6.18 -7.57 -10.11
C ILE A 147 -6.92 -7.51 -8.77
N LEU A 148 -6.24 -7.16 -7.67
CA LEU A 148 -6.85 -7.08 -6.33
C LEU A 148 -7.92 -5.96 -6.21
N PRO A 149 -7.68 -4.72 -6.69
CA PRO A 149 -8.72 -3.71 -6.70
C PRO A 149 -9.96 -4.10 -7.51
N VAL A 150 -9.77 -4.73 -8.68
CA VAL A 150 -10.89 -5.15 -9.53
C VAL A 150 -11.75 -6.19 -8.82
N THR A 151 -11.14 -7.21 -8.22
CA THR A 151 -11.91 -8.22 -7.47
C THR A 151 -12.62 -7.62 -6.26
N ALA A 152 -11.99 -6.69 -5.54
CA ALA A 152 -12.62 -5.95 -4.45
C ALA A 152 -13.85 -5.15 -4.92
N ILE A 153 -13.76 -4.44 -6.05
CA ILE A 153 -14.89 -3.70 -6.64
C ILE A 153 -16.03 -4.67 -7.02
N CYS A 154 -15.72 -5.81 -7.63
CA CYS A 154 -16.72 -6.83 -7.96
C CYS A 154 -17.48 -7.30 -6.70
N PHE A 155 -16.77 -7.54 -5.58
CA PHE A 155 -17.42 -7.93 -4.33
C PHE A 155 -18.27 -6.82 -3.71
N LEU A 156 -17.81 -5.56 -3.76
CA LEU A 156 -18.60 -4.42 -3.28
C LEU A 156 -19.91 -4.26 -4.07
N LEU A 157 -19.85 -4.40 -5.39
CA LEU A 157 -21.02 -4.35 -6.27
C LEU A 157 -21.96 -5.53 -6.01
N TYR A 158 -21.42 -6.73 -5.88
CA TYR A 158 -22.20 -7.93 -5.58
C TYR A 158 -22.94 -7.81 -4.23
N GLY A 159 -22.27 -7.34 -3.18
CA GLY A 159 -22.90 -7.12 -1.87
C GLY A 159 -24.02 -6.07 -1.92
N LYS A 160 -23.81 -4.97 -2.66
CA LYS A 160 -24.86 -3.97 -2.89
C LYS A 160 -26.05 -4.55 -3.64
N LEU A 161 -25.82 -5.31 -4.71
CA LEU A 161 -26.89 -5.95 -5.48
C LEU A 161 -27.72 -6.91 -4.63
N ARG A 162 -27.06 -7.77 -3.84
CA ARG A 162 -27.74 -8.71 -2.92
C ARG A 162 -28.59 -8.00 -1.86
N THR A 163 -28.16 -6.83 -1.40
CA THR A 163 -28.91 -6.09 -0.36
C THR A 163 -30.19 -5.44 -0.89
N ILE A 164 -30.28 -5.25 -2.22
CA ILE A 164 -31.39 -4.55 -2.89
C ILE A 164 -32.42 -5.54 -3.46
N ALA A 165 -32.05 -6.81 -3.67
CA ALA A 165 -32.91 -7.89 -4.15
C ALA A 165 -33.56 -8.67 -3.00
#